data_AF-A0A842KU96-F1
#
_entry.id   AF-A0A842KU96-F1
#
_cell.length_a   1.000
_cell.length_b   1.000
_cell.length_c   1.000
_cell.angle_alpha   90.00
_cell.angle_beta   90.00
_cell.angle_gamma   90.00
#
_symmetry.space_group_name_H-M   'P 1'
#
loop_
_entity.id
_entity.type
_entity.pdbx_description
1 polymer ?
#
loop_
_entity_poly.entity_id
_entity_poly.type
_entity_poly.pdbx_seq_one_letter_code
_entity_poly.pdbx_strand_id
1 'polypeptide(L)'
;MDEHVIEALGKAKIIIRDGKIVSLGEPMIKYCPLFHKYRGIKELNKKTIRENIEFRIRDFGMCTPERELRMRDFLSFGVSEIISTLLEEDLIDCAVMVCEGAGTVLITEPEFAQGVGGRISGVIKTSPIKRIIKELGEENVLEPKTGRIDQSMGVKKALNQGYNSIAVTVADAEDAVKIRELGGRVYIFAVHLTGITRKEAETFFQNADIITSCASKHIRYIGDEKALFKAGYSIPIYAATKAGEKFIKKRIEKIGGLKEKKNPPLPYPLI
;
A
#
# COMPACT_ATOMS: atom_id res chain seq x y z
N MET A 1 10.78 19.54 13.37
CA MET A 1 11.65 18.35 13.33
C MET A 1 10.91 17.32 12.52
N ASP A 2 11.56 16.75 11.53
CA ASP A 2 10.95 15.75 10.68
C ASP A 2 10.95 14.40 11.40
N GLU A 3 9.79 13.77 11.52
CA GLU A 3 9.63 12.45 12.14
C GLU A 3 8.60 11.63 11.38
N HIS A 4 9.02 10.42 11.00
CA HIS A 4 8.18 9.43 10.36
C HIS A 4 8.25 8.11 11.14
N VAL A 5 7.09 7.50 11.33
CA VAL A 5 6.96 6.18 11.93
C VAL A 5 6.35 5.27 10.88
N ILE A 6 7.10 4.24 10.49
CA ILE A 6 6.69 3.30 9.45
C ILE A 6 6.77 1.87 9.96
N GLU A 7 6.14 0.95 9.24
CA GLU A 7 6.25 -0.49 9.40
C GLU A 7 6.72 -1.09 8.09
N ALA A 8 7.89 -1.71 8.09
CA ALA A 8 8.47 -2.30 6.89
C ALA A 8 9.03 -3.70 7.18
N LEU A 9 9.28 -4.46 6.10
CA LEU A 9 10.02 -5.73 6.14
C LEU A 9 9.62 -6.65 7.31
N GLY A 10 8.42 -7.23 7.22
CA GLY A 10 7.87 -8.06 8.29
C GLY A 10 7.22 -7.27 9.41
N LYS A 11 6.70 -6.08 9.09
CA LYS A 11 5.98 -5.18 10.02
C LYS A 11 6.86 -4.74 11.20
N ALA A 12 8.17 -4.63 10.98
CA ALA A 12 9.07 -4.03 11.95
C ALA A 12 8.80 -2.52 12.00
N LYS A 13 8.51 -2.02 13.20
CA LYS A 13 8.32 -0.58 13.45
C LYS A 13 9.65 0.16 13.37
N ILE A 14 9.71 1.21 12.57
CA ILE A 14 10.92 2.01 12.33
C ILE A 14 10.57 3.48 12.57
N ILE A 15 11.44 4.20 13.28
CA ILE A 15 11.35 5.65 13.43
C ILE A 15 12.50 6.28 12.66
N ILE A 16 12.16 7.17 11.73
CA ILE A 16 13.10 7.94 10.92
C ILE A 16 12.95 9.41 11.30
N ARG A 17 14.07 10.07 11.61
CA ARG A 17 14.15 11.51 11.85
C ARG A 17 15.23 12.10 10.99
N ASP A 18 14.89 13.17 10.26
CA ASP A 18 15.81 13.89 9.37
C ASP A 18 16.61 12.92 8.45
N GLY A 19 15.90 11.97 7.83
CA GLY A 19 16.50 10.96 6.94
C GLY A 19 17.37 9.89 7.63
N LYS A 20 17.34 9.78 8.96
CA LYS A 20 18.13 8.79 9.72
C LYS A 20 17.26 7.88 10.56
N ILE A 21 17.58 6.59 10.58
CA ILE A 21 16.91 5.63 11.45
C ILE A 21 17.35 5.88 12.89
N VAL A 22 16.41 6.30 13.75
CA VAL A 22 16.67 6.52 15.19
C VAL A 22 16.15 5.39 16.07
N SER A 23 15.22 4.58 15.56
CA SER A 23 14.72 3.39 16.25
C SER A 23 14.28 2.34 15.24
N LEU A 24 14.51 1.07 15.59
CA LEU A 24 14.17 -0.09 14.78
C LEU A 24 13.73 -1.25 15.68
N GLY A 25 12.49 -1.67 15.51
CA GLY A 25 11.89 -2.82 16.18
C GLY A 25 12.25 -4.16 15.53
N GLU A 26 11.82 -5.26 16.15
CA GLU A 26 11.93 -6.60 15.58
C GLU A 26 10.84 -6.84 14.54
N PRO A 27 11.11 -7.62 13.48
CA PRO A 27 10.07 -8.06 12.55
C PRO A 27 9.21 -9.17 13.17
N MET A 28 7.93 -9.19 12.81
CA MET A 28 6.98 -10.24 13.22
C MET A 28 7.17 -11.54 12.43
N ILE A 29 7.83 -11.47 11.28
CA ILE A 29 8.12 -12.61 10.41
C ILE A 29 9.60 -12.64 10.03
N LYS A 30 10.14 -13.83 9.76
CA LYS A 30 11.56 -14.05 9.44
C LYS A 30 11.86 -14.06 7.95
N TYR A 31 10.85 -14.24 7.10
CA TYR A 31 11.06 -14.34 5.66
C TYR A 31 9.89 -13.76 4.87
N CYS A 32 10.22 -13.02 3.80
CA CYS A 32 9.25 -12.52 2.83
C CYS A 32 9.76 -12.78 1.41
N PRO A 33 9.02 -13.56 0.59
CA PRO A 33 9.44 -13.92 -0.77
C PRO A 33 9.55 -12.70 -1.70
N LEU A 34 8.81 -11.62 -1.43
CA LEU A 34 8.90 -10.38 -2.18
C LEU A 34 10.26 -9.70 -1.93
N PHE A 35 10.67 -9.56 -0.67
CA PHE A 35 11.99 -8.96 -0.34
C PHE A 35 13.16 -9.86 -0.74
N HIS A 36 13.01 -11.18 -0.68
CA HIS A 36 14.01 -12.08 -1.23
C HIS A 36 14.19 -11.85 -2.74
N LYS A 37 13.09 -11.84 -3.51
CA LYS A 37 13.15 -11.68 -4.97
C LYS A 37 13.79 -10.36 -5.40
N TYR A 38 13.38 -9.24 -4.80
CA TYR A 38 13.77 -7.91 -5.28
C TYR A 38 14.97 -7.29 -4.53
N ARG A 39 15.32 -7.81 -3.36
CA ARG A 39 16.39 -7.26 -2.52
C ARG A 39 17.42 -8.30 -2.07
N GLY A 40 17.25 -9.57 -2.44
CA GLY A 40 18.16 -10.66 -2.02
C GLY A 40 18.08 -10.99 -0.52
N ILE A 41 17.08 -10.46 0.20
CA ILE A 41 16.98 -10.62 1.66
C ILE A 41 16.38 -11.99 1.98
N LYS A 42 17.23 -12.92 2.42
CA LYS A 42 16.85 -14.29 2.79
C LYS A 42 16.33 -14.43 4.22
N GLU A 43 16.67 -13.49 5.09
CA GLU A 43 16.19 -13.44 6.47
C GLU A 43 15.93 -12.00 6.88
N LEU A 44 14.78 -11.79 7.52
CA LEU A 44 14.37 -10.51 8.10
C LEU A 44 14.85 -10.45 9.54
N ASN A 45 15.74 -9.50 9.81
CA ASN A 45 16.24 -9.17 11.13
C ASN A 45 16.64 -7.68 11.15
N LYS A 46 16.96 -7.14 12.33
CA LYS A 46 17.33 -5.72 12.46
C LYS A 46 18.46 -5.27 11.52
N LYS A 47 19.43 -6.13 11.23
CA LYS A 47 20.54 -5.79 10.34
C LYS A 47 20.06 -5.63 8.89
N THR A 48 19.41 -6.65 8.35
CA THR A 48 18.94 -6.64 6.94
C THR A 48 17.86 -5.58 6.71
N ILE A 49 17.03 -5.31 7.72
CA ILE A 49 16.02 -4.25 7.67
C ILE A 49 16.69 -2.88 7.66
N ARG A 50 17.66 -2.62 8.56
CA ARG A 50 18.41 -1.35 8.58
C ARG A 50 19.05 -1.07 7.23
N GLU A 51 19.81 -2.04 6.71
CA GLU A 51 20.49 -1.92 5.42
C GLU A 51 19.49 -1.62 4.29
N ASN A 52 18.31 -2.25 4.30
CA ASN A 52 17.29 -2.00 3.29
C ASN A 52 16.68 -0.60 3.41
N ILE A 53 16.39 -0.13 4.61
CA ILE A 53 15.78 1.18 4.83
C ILE A 53 16.77 2.30 4.50
N GLU A 54 18.03 2.18 4.93
CA GLU A 54 19.10 3.11 4.55
C GLU A 54 19.31 3.13 3.03
N PHE A 55 19.22 1.97 2.36
CA PHE A 55 19.21 1.92 0.90
C PHE A 55 18.05 2.72 0.31
N ARG A 56 16.81 2.57 0.81
CA ARG A 56 15.64 3.32 0.29
C ARG A 56 15.75 4.83 0.49
N ILE A 57 16.27 5.25 1.64
CA ILE A 57 16.53 6.67 1.92
C ILE A 57 17.54 7.21 0.92
N ARG A 58 18.66 6.50 0.67
CA ARG A 58 19.68 6.94 -0.30
C ARG A 58 19.22 6.88 -1.75
N ASP A 59 18.43 5.87 -2.10
CA ASP A 59 18.08 5.55 -3.49
C ASP A 59 16.97 6.44 -4.04
N PHE A 60 15.93 6.73 -3.25
CA PHE A 60 14.79 7.52 -3.73
C PHE A 60 14.30 8.60 -2.74
N GLY A 61 15.11 8.94 -1.73
CA GLY A 61 14.78 9.99 -0.76
C GLY A 61 13.60 9.65 0.14
N MET A 62 13.40 8.36 0.47
CA MET A 62 12.33 7.95 1.39
C MET A 62 12.42 8.75 2.70
N CYS A 63 11.31 9.36 3.15
CA CYS A 63 11.29 10.18 4.37
C CYS A 63 12.24 11.40 4.35
N THR A 64 12.51 11.99 3.17
CA THR A 64 13.33 13.20 3.05
C THR A 64 12.78 14.15 1.97
N PRO A 65 13.23 15.41 1.91
CA PRO A 65 12.88 16.34 0.82
C PRO A 65 13.29 15.89 -0.59
N GLU A 66 14.19 14.92 -0.72
CA GLU A 66 14.70 14.38 -1.99
C GLU A 66 13.82 13.26 -2.55
N ARG A 67 12.61 13.09 -2.01
CA ARG A 67 11.70 12.01 -2.37
C ARG A 67 11.34 12.01 -3.85
N GLU A 68 11.55 10.88 -4.53
CA GLU A 68 11.19 10.69 -5.94
C GLU A 68 9.71 10.29 -6.10
N LEU A 69 8.81 11.25 -6.27
CA LEU A 69 7.36 11.00 -6.25
C LEU A 69 6.78 10.46 -7.56
N ARG A 70 7.49 10.61 -8.68
CA ARG A 70 7.09 10.07 -9.98
C ARG A 70 7.95 8.87 -10.31
N MET A 71 7.34 7.69 -10.39
CA MET A 71 8.06 6.45 -10.68
C MET A 71 7.31 5.62 -11.72
N ARG A 72 8.03 4.71 -12.35
CA ARG A 72 7.43 3.62 -13.16
C ARG A 72 7.17 2.40 -12.27
N ASP A 73 6.47 1.42 -12.83
CA ASP A 73 6.20 0.13 -12.19
C ASP A 73 7.44 -0.44 -11.50
N PHE A 74 7.33 -0.64 -10.19
CA PHE A 74 8.39 -1.27 -9.40
C PHE A 74 8.23 -2.80 -9.38
N LEU A 75 7.00 -3.28 -9.23
CA LEU A 75 6.64 -4.68 -9.35
C LEU A 75 5.95 -4.91 -10.70
N SER A 76 5.94 -6.17 -11.14
CA SER A 76 5.05 -6.55 -12.24
C SER A 76 3.58 -6.53 -11.81
N PHE A 77 3.28 -6.79 -10.54
CA PHE A 77 1.92 -6.97 -10.04
C PHE A 77 1.84 -6.64 -8.54
N GLY A 78 1.02 -5.64 -8.19
CA GLY A 78 0.84 -5.08 -6.84
C GLY A 78 -0.31 -4.07 -6.80
N VAL A 79 -0.62 -3.51 -5.63
CA VAL A 79 -1.76 -2.58 -5.49
C VAL A 79 -1.51 -1.25 -6.19
N SER A 80 -0.33 -0.66 -6.03
CA SER A 80 0.08 0.54 -6.77
C SER A 80 0.04 0.32 -8.28
N GLU A 81 0.53 -0.82 -8.75
CA GLU A 81 0.48 -1.25 -10.16
C GLU A 81 -0.96 -1.37 -10.68
N ILE A 82 -1.88 -1.92 -9.89
CA ILE A 82 -3.29 -1.96 -10.24
C ILE A 82 -3.83 -0.53 -10.30
N ILE A 83 -3.70 0.28 -9.24
CA ILE A 83 -4.20 1.66 -9.20
C ILE A 83 -3.67 2.50 -10.36
N SER A 84 -2.36 2.44 -10.62
CA SER A 84 -1.72 3.11 -11.75
C SER A 84 -2.33 2.68 -13.09
N THR A 85 -2.62 1.39 -13.26
CA THR A 85 -3.28 0.88 -14.47
C THR A 85 -4.71 1.41 -14.57
N LEU A 86 -5.44 1.48 -13.45
CA LEU A 86 -6.82 1.98 -13.44
C LEU A 86 -6.90 3.48 -13.74
N LEU A 87 -5.94 4.28 -13.24
CA LEU A 87 -5.83 5.71 -13.56
C LEU A 87 -5.49 5.90 -15.04
N GLU A 88 -4.55 5.12 -15.58
CA GLU A 88 -4.11 5.25 -16.98
C GLU A 88 -5.19 4.81 -17.99
N GLU A 89 -6.10 3.92 -17.61
CA GLU A 89 -7.23 3.45 -18.42
C GLU A 89 -8.56 4.16 -18.07
N ASP A 90 -8.52 5.25 -17.30
CA ASP A 90 -9.70 6.04 -16.89
C ASP A 90 -10.82 5.20 -16.22
N LEU A 91 -10.45 4.09 -15.56
CA LEU A 91 -11.39 3.24 -14.80
C LEU A 91 -11.69 3.82 -13.40
N ILE A 92 -10.75 4.60 -12.88
CA ILE A 92 -10.89 5.45 -11.70
C ILE A 92 -10.37 6.84 -12.07
N ASP A 93 -10.90 7.88 -11.43
CA ASP A 93 -10.50 9.27 -11.67
C ASP A 93 -9.65 9.85 -10.53
N CYS A 94 -9.58 9.16 -9.38
CA CYS A 94 -8.74 9.54 -8.25
C CYS A 94 -8.35 8.31 -7.41
N ALA A 95 -7.18 8.36 -6.79
CA ALA A 95 -6.73 7.43 -5.78
C ALA A 95 -6.39 8.15 -4.46
N VAL A 96 -6.97 7.72 -3.35
CA VAL A 96 -6.63 8.17 -2.01
C VAL A 96 -5.60 7.22 -1.43
N MET A 97 -4.40 7.74 -1.14
CA MET A 97 -3.24 6.97 -0.71
C MET A 97 -2.54 7.65 0.48
N VAL A 98 -1.49 7.01 1.01
CA VAL A 98 -0.64 7.58 2.05
C VAL A 98 0.76 7.84 1.51
N CYS A 99 1.25 9.06 1.68
CA CYS A 99 2.60 9.47 1.31
C CYS A 99 3.35 9.97 2.55
N GLU A 100 4.52 9.41 2.85
CA GLU A 100 5.40 9.98 3.86
C GLU A 100 5.84 11.39 3.45
N GLY A 101 5.78 12.35 4.39
CA GLY A 101 5.98 13.76 4.07
C GLY A 101 4.70 14.52 3.74
N ALA A 102 3.55 13.85 3.54
CA ALA A 102 2.29 14.53 3.21
C ALA A 102 1.05 13.97 3.93
N GLY A 103 1.06 12.71 4.38
CA GLY A 103 -0.10 12.08 5.02
C GLY A 103 -1.04 11.46 3.98
N THR A 104 -2.36 11.66 4.15
CA THR A 104 -3.34 11.28 3.13
C THR A 104 -3.27 12.22 1.92
N VAL A 105 -3.20 11.64 0.73
CA VAL A 105 -3.06 12.36 -0.54
C VAL A 105 -4.04 11.84 -1.58
N LEU A 106 -4.52 12.72 -2.45
CA LEU A 106 -5.34 12.43 -3.63
C LEU A 106 -4.41 12.41 -4.85
N ILE A 107 -4.44 11.33 -5.60
CA ILE A 107 -3.56 11.08 -6.73
C ILE A 107 -4.41 10.85 -7.98
N THR A 108 -4.13 11.59 -9.03
CA THR A 108 -4.81 11.49 -10.33
C THR A 108 -3.89 11.00 -11.45
N GLU A 109 -2.58 10.99 -11.22
CA GLU A 109 -1.60 10.57 -12.23
C GLU A 109 -1.02 9.18 -11.91
N PRO A 110 -0.90 8.27 -12.90
CA PRO A 110 -0.35 6.93 -12.72
C PRO A 110 1.07 6.91 -12.09
N GLU A 111 1.96 7.80 -12.53
CA GLU A 111 3.35 7.86 -12.04
C GLU A 111 3.43 8.23 -10.55
N PHE A 112 2.51 9.08 -10.09
CA PHE A 112 2.42 9.42 -8.66
C PHE A 112 1.89 8.24 -7.85
N ALA A 113 0.95 7.45 -8.38
CA ALA A 113 0.46 6.26 -7.68
C ALA A 113 1.60 5.24 -7.47
N GLN A 114 2.51 5.10 -8.44
CA GLN A 114 3.72 4.29 -8.29
C GLN A 114 4.70 4.88 -7.29
N GLY A 115 5.00 6.18 -7.39
CA GLY A 115 5.94 6.80 -6.47
C GLY A 115 5.46 6.74 -5.03
N VAL A 116 4.17 7.01 -4.78
CA VAL A 116 3.56 6.98 -3.44
C VAL A 116 3.29 5.55 -2.93
N GLY A 117 3.01 4.57 -3.80
CA GLY A 117 2.63 3.23 -3.34
C GLY A 117 3.69 2.14 -3.53
N GLY A 118 4.44 2.17 -4.63
CA GLY A 118 5.16 0.99 -5.13
C GLY A 118 6.36 0.54 -4.30
N ARG A 119 7.00 1.47 -3.59
CA ARG A 119 8.21 1.21 -2.79
C ARG A 119 8.07 1.53 -1.31
N ILE A 120 6.88 2.00 -0.92
CA ILE A 120 6.56 2.43 0.43
C ILE A 120 6.05 1.25 1.25
N SER A 121 6.27 1.32 2.55
CA SER A 121 5.76 0.33 3.53
C SER A 121 4.68 1.00 4.38
N GLY A 122 4.05 0.32 5.34
CA GLY A 122 2.99 0.93 6.13
C GLY A 122 3.47 2.22 6.80
N VAL A 123 2.73 3.31 6.69
CA VAL A 123 3.04 4.59 7.37
C VAL A 123 2.07 4.77 8.52
N ILE A 124 2.60 4.78 9.75
CA ILE A 124 1.80 4.99 10.97
C ILE A 124 1.65 6.49 11.25
N LYS A 125 2.74 7.24 11.10
CA LYS A 125 2.81 8.67 11.39
C LYS A 125 3.82 9.31 10.47
N THR A 126 3.58 10.54 10.07
CA THR A 126 4.49 11.30 9.23
C THR A 126 4.44 12.78 9.57
N SER A 127 5.52 13.50 9.32
CA SER A 127 5.57 14.95 9.45
C SER A 127 5.54 15.58 8.05
N PRO A 128 4.98 16.79 7.90
CA PRO A 128 4.86 17.43 6.59
C PRO A 128 6.23 17.90 6.07
N ILE A 129 6.55 17.51 4.85
CA ILE A 129 7.74 17.93 4.10
C ILE A 129 7.29 18.86 2.98
N LYS A 130 7.63 20.15 3.09
CA LYS A 130 7.16 21.20 2.18
C LYS A 130 7.42 20.91 0.70
N ARG A 131 8.58 20.32 0.36
CA ARG A 131 8.94 20.00 -1.02
C ARG A 131 8.03 18.92 -1.61
N ILE A 132 7.76 17.86 -0.84
CA ILE A 132 6.84 16.77 -1.22
C ILE A 132 5.43 17.31 -1.42
N ILE A 133 4.93 18.09 -0.46
CA ILE A 133 3.59 18.69 -0.52
C ILE A 133 3.45 19.60 -1.74
N LYS A 134 4.46 20.43 -2.02
CA LYS A 134 4.45 21.33 -3.18
C LYS A 134 4.40 20.56 -4.50
N GLU A 135 5.12 19.45 -4.60
CA GLU A 135 5.16 18.61 -5.80
C GLU A 135 3.85 17.83 -6.01
N LEU A 136 3.19 17.40 -4.94
CA LEU A 136 1.87 16.77 -4.98
C LEU A 136 0.73 17.77 -5.25
N GLY A 137 0.92 19.04 -4.93
CA GLY A 137 -0.13 20.06 -4.88
C GLY A 137 -0.79 20.10 -3.50
N GLU A 138 -0.84 21.29 -2.87
CA GLU A 138 -1.41 21.46 -1.53
C GLU A 138 -2.90 21.08 -1.47
N GLU A 139 -3.62 21.34 -2.56
CA GLU A 139 -5.03 20.99 -2.74
C GLU A 139 -5.28 19.49 -2.77
N ASN A 140 -4.26 18.67 -3.10
CA ASN A 140 -4.33 17.22 -3.17
C ASN A 140 -3.93 16.55 -1.84
N VAL A 141 -3.36 17.30 -0.89
CA VAL A 141 -3.02 16.79 0.43
C VAL A 141 -4.17 17.04 1.40
N LEU A 142 -4.52 16.07 2.24
CA LEU A 142 -5.65 16.19 3.17
C LEU A 142 -5.42 17.33 4.18
N GLU A 143 -4.31 17.28 4.91
CA GLU A 143 -3.90 18.33 5.84
C GLU A 143 -2.40 18.66 5.65
N PRO A 144 -2.06 19.59 4.71
CA PRO A 144 -0.67 19.94 4.38
C PRO A 144 0.16 20.41 5.58
N LYS A 145 -0.49 20.98 6.60
CA LYS A 145 0.20 21.54 7.79
C LYS A 145 0.58 20.49 8.82
N THR A 146 -0.07 19.33 8.82
CA THR A 146 0.07 18.31 9.86
C THR A 146 0.57 16.98 9.33
N GLY A 147 0.38 16.69 8.04
CA GLY A 147 0.69 15.38 7.47
C GLY A 147 -0.28 14.29 7.96
N ARG A 148 -1.52 14.67 8.33
CA ARG A 148 -2.50 13.73 8.88
C ARG A 148 -2.77 12.57 7.93
N ILE A 149 -2.79 11.36 8.50
CA ILE A 149 -3.23 10.14 7.84
C ILE A 149 -4.66 9.84 8.32
N ASP A 150 -5.60 9.93 7.40
CA ASP A 150 -7.02 9.63 7.58
C ASP A 150 -7.63 9.35 6.21
N GLN A 151 -7.89 8.07 5.91
CA GLN A 151 -8.34 7.67 4.57
C GLN A 151 -9.82 8.01 4.35
N SER A 152 -10.65 7.93 5.40
CA SER A 152 -12.07 8.31 5.32
C SER A 152 -12.24 9.79 4.97
N MET A 153 -11.49 10.67 5.63
CA MET A 153 -11.49 12.10 5.31
C MET A 153 -10.88 12.40 3.94
N GLY A 154 -9.88 11.62 3.50
CA GLY A 154 -9.36 11.69 2.14
C GLY A 154 -10.41 11.38 1.08
N VAL A 155 -11.20 10.31 1.27
CA VAL A 155 -12.32 9.96 0.39
C VAL A 155 -13.38 11.05 0.39
N LYS A 156 -13.78 11.57 1.56
CA LYS A 156 -14.71 12.71 1.64
C LYS A 156 -14.20 13.93 0.87
N LYS A 157 -12.91 14.25 1.01
CA LYS A 157 -12.27 15.34 0.28
C LYS A 157 -12.34 15.10 -1.23
N ALA A 158 -12.06 13.89 -1.70
CA ALA A 158 -12.14 13.55 -3.11
C ALA A 158 -13.57 13.69 -3.67
N LEU A 159 -14.56 13.16 -2.95
CA LEU A 159 -15.98 13.31 -3.32
C LEU A 159 -16.39 14.78 -3.39
N ASN A 160 -15.98 15.61 -2.42
CA ASN A 160 -16.28 17.04 -2.40
C ASN A 160 -15.59 17.82 -3.54
N GLN A 161 -14.46 17.32 -4.05
CA GLN A 161 -13.77 17.88 -5.22
C GLN A 161 -14.39 17.41 -6.55
N GLY A 162 -15.42 16.55 -6.51
CA GLY A 162 -16.16 16.12 -7.70
C GLY A 162 -15.61 14.85 -8.35
N TYR A 163 -14.67 14.15 -7.72
CA TYR A 163 -14.23 12.83 -8.20
C TYR A 163 -15.36 11.80 -8.03
N ASN A 164 -15.57 10.98 -9.06
CA ASN A 164 -16.70 10.07 -9.14
C ASN A 164 -16.31 8.62 -8.87
N SER A 165 -15.11 8.19 -9.25
CA SER A 165 -14.65 6.80 -9.22
C SER A 165 -13.32 6.71 -8.49
N ILE A 166 -13.37 6.46 -7.19
CA ILE A 166 -12.23 6.65 -6.29
C ILE A 166 -11.66 5.29 -5.85
N ALA A 167 -10.37 5.04 -6.04
CA ALA A 167 -9.67 3.99 -5.32
C ALA A 167 -9.15 4.51 -3.98
N VAL A 168 -9.12 3.68 -2.94
CA VAL A 168 -8.52 4.05 -1.65
C VAL A 168 -7.78 2.87 -1.04
N THR A 169 -6.56 3.13 -0.57
CA THR A 169 -5.77 2.11 0.15
C THR A 169 -5.99 2.21 1.65
N VAL A 170 -6.32 1.11 2.31
CA VAL A 170 -6.52 1.05 3.76
C VAL A 170 -5.68 -0.06 4.38
N ALA A 171 -5.17 0.18 5.58
CA ALA A 171 -4.48 -0.82 6.41
C ALA A 171 -5.28 -1.25 7.65
N ASP A 172 -6.36 -0.52 7.95
CA ASP A 172 -7.23 -0.73 9.10
C ASP A 172 -8.64 -1.15 8.64
N ALA A 173 -9.23 -2.11 9.35
CA ALA A 173 -10.53 -2.67 8.98
C ALA A 173 -11.69 -1.71 9.29
N GLU A 174 -11.57 -0.87 10.33
CA GLU A 174 -12.58 0.13 10.64
C GLU A 174 -12.61 1.23 9.58
N ASP A 175 -11.46 1.61 9.03
CA ASP A 175 -11.41 2.56 7.91
C ASP A 175 -12.17 2.03 6.70
N ALA A 176 -12.07 0.73 6.40
CA ALA A 176 -12.84 0.11 5.32
C ALA A 176 -14.36 0.24 5.56
N VAL A 177 -14.82 0.01 6.79
CA VAL A 177 -16.24 0.17 7.17
C VAL A 177 -16.68 1.64 7.03
N LYS A 178 -15.94 2.55 7.66
CA LYS A 178 -16.24 4.01 7.64
C LYS A 178 -16.30 4.55 6.22
N ILE A 179 -15.41 4.11 5.35
CA ILE A 179 -15.38 4.52 3.94
C ILE A 179 -16.58 3.95 3.18
N ARG A 180 -16.94 2.68 3.42
CA ARG A 180 -18.07 2.05 2.74
C ARG A 180 -19.40 2.77 3.05
N GLU A 181 -19.54 3.30 4.26
CA GLU A 181 -20.69 4.10 4.68
C GLU A 181 -20.81 5.48 3.99
N LEU A 182 -19.72 6.01 3.41
CA LEU A 182 -19.75 7.30 2.71
C LEU A 182 -20.55 7.27 1.40
N GLY A 183 -20.79 6.07 0.86
CA GLY A 183 -21.40 5.90 -0.45
C GLY A 183 -20.48 6.34 -1.60
N GLY A 184 -21.06 6.57 -2.77
CA GLY A 184 -20.31 6.83 -4.00
C GLY A 184 -19.65 5.57 -4.58
N ARG A 185 -18.97 5.74 -5.72
CA ARG A 185 -18.23 4.65 -6.37
C ARG A 185 -16.80 4.63 -5.84
N VAL A 186 -16.66 4.13 -4.60
CA VAL A 186 -15.39 3.99 -3.91
C VAL A 186 -14.96 2.53 -3.86
N TYR A 187 -13.73 2.27 -4.29
CA TYR A 187 -13.11 0.96 -4.36
C TYR A 187 -12.00 0.84 -3.32
N ILE A 188 -12.16 -0.10 -2.40
CA ILE A 188 -11.29 -0.21 -1.22
C ILE A 188 -10.24 -1.31 -1.45
N PHE A 189 -8.97 -0.93 -1.29
CA PHE A 189 -7.81 -1.79 -1.44
C PHE A 189 -7.16 -2.01 -0.07
N ALA A 190 -7.29 -3.21 0.48
CA ALA A 190 -6.71 -3.58 1.77
C ALA A 190 -5.24 -4.02 1.62
N VAL A 191 -4.34 -3.27 2.26
CA VAL A 191 -2.89 -3.40 2.17
C VAL A 191 -2.24 -3.57 3.54
N HIS A 192 -1.00 -4.08 3.58
CA HIS A 192 -0.20 -4.15 4.81
C HIS A 192 -0.81 -5.01 5.94
N LEU A 193 -1.42 -6.13 5.56
CA LEU A 193 -2.28 -6.96 6.44
C LEU A 193 -1.53 -8.01 7.29
N THR A 194 -0.21 -7.96 7.40
CA THR A 194 0.52 -8.93 8.25
C THR A 194 0.09 -8.82 9.71
N GLY A 195 -0.22 -9.96 10.34
CA GLY A 195 -0.54 -10.03 11.77
C GLY A 195 -1.91 -9.51 12.16
N ILE A 196 -2.82 -9.27 11.21
CA ILE A 196 -4.21 -8.94 11.53
C ILE A 196 -4.93 -10.15 12.12
N THR A 197 -5.97 -9.89 12.90
CA THR A 197 -6.88 -10.87 13.48
C THR A 197 -7.84 -11.47 12.44
N ARG A 198 -8.46 -12.60 12.79
CA ARG A 198 -9.52 -13.20 11.98
C ARG A 198 -10.71 -12.25 11.78
N LYS A 199 -11.12 -11.52 12.81
CA LYS A 199 -12.25 -10.58 12.76
C LYS A 199 -11.97 -9.44 11.77
N GLU A 200 -10.78 -8.87 11.81
CA GLU A 200 -10.36 -7.85 10.83
C GLU A 200 -10.34 -8.42 9.42
N ALA A 201 -9.83 -9.65 9.24
CA ALA A 201 -9.82 -10.31 7.94
C ALA A 201 -11.25 -10.49 7.38
N GLU A 202 -12.19 -10.98 8.20
CA GLU A 202 -13.61 -11.11 7.82
C GLU A 202 -14.23 -9.75 7.47
N THR A 203 -13.89 -8.71 8.25
CA THR A 203 -14.35 -7.33 7.99
C THR A 203 -13.83 -6.81 6.65
N PHE A 204 -12.57 -7.07 6.29
CA PHE A 204 -12.04 -6.72 4.97
C PHE A 204 -12.77 -7.44 3.84
N PHE A 205 -13.04 -8.75 3.97
CA PHE A 205 -13.80 -9.47 2.92
C PHE A 205 -15.25 -8.99 2.75
N GLN A 206 -15.82 -8.33 3.76
CA GLN A 206 -17.15 -7.72 3.66
C GLN A 206 -17.13 -6.31 3.06
N ASN A 207 -16.05 -5.56 3.26
CA ASN A 207 -16.02 -4.12 2.98
C ASN A 207 -15.02 -3.71 1.89
N ALA A 208 -13.99 -4.52 1.61
CA ALA A 208 -12.98 -4.23 0.60
C ALA A 208 -13.29 -4.87 -0.76
N ASP A 209 -12.71 -4.31 -1.82
CA ASP A 209 -12.82 -4.84 -3.18
C ASP A 209 -11.61 -5.71 -3.53
N ILE A 210 -10.42 -5.25 -3.15
CA ILE A 210 -9.13 -5.91 -3.38
C ILE A 210 -8.39 -6.06 -2.06
N ILE A 211 -7.84 -7.24 -1.81
CA ILE A 211 -7.23 -7.60 -0.53
C ILE A 211 -5.89 -8.28 -0.75
N THR A 212 -4.81 -7.72 -0.23
CA THR A 212 -3.48 -8.35 -0.29
C THR A 212 -3.25 -9.29 0.88
N SER A 213 -2.68 -10.47 0.64
CA SER A 213 -2.56 -11.47 1.72
C SER A 213 -1.47 -11.17 2.73
N CYS A 214 -0.38 -10.50 2.30
CA CYS A 214 0.88 -10.40 3.03
C CYS A 214 1.25 -11.73 3.73
N ALA A 215 1.66 -11.69 5.00
CA ALA A 215 1.89 -12.88 5.82
C ALA A 215 0.68 -13.25 6.71
N SER A 216 -0.50 -12.67 6.47
CA SER A 216 -1.71 -13.01 7.23
C SER A 216 -2.17 -14.43 6.91
N LYS A 217 -2.22 -15.30 7.91
CA LYS A 217 -2.84 -16.63 7.74
C LYS A 217 -4.35 -16.53 7.54
N HIS A 218 -4.99 -15.54 8.17
CA HIS A 218 -6.45 -15.35 8.15
C HIS A 218 -6.94 -14.89 6.78
N ILE A 219 -6.28 -13.90 6.17
CA ILE A 219 -6.63 -13.45 4.81
C ILE A 219 -6.46 -14.58 3.80
N ARG A 220 -5.38 -15.37 3.92
CA ARG A 220 -5.13 -16.51 3.03
C ARG A 220 -6.21 -17.57 3.14
N TYR A 221 -6.56 -17.97 4.35
CA TYR A 221 -7.61 -18.96 4.60
C TYR A 221 -8.97 -18.51 4.05
N ILE A 222 -9.41 -17.30 4.41
CA ILE A 222 -10.71 -16.77 3.97
C ILE A 222 -10.71 -16.53 2.45
N GLY A 223 -9.62 -15.98 1.91
CA GLY A 223 -9.52 -15.67 0.48
C GLY A 223 -9.51 -16.91 -0.39
N ASP A 224 -8.85 -17.99 0.04
CA ASP A 224 -8.84 -19.25 -0.71
C ASP A 224 -10.22 -19.95 -0.71
N GLU A 225 -11.06 -19.68 0.29
CA GLU A 225 -12.42 -20.22 0.38
C GLU A 225 -13.48 -19.33 -0.30
N LYS A 226 -13.35 -18.00 -0.18
CA LYS A 226 -14.46 -17.07 -0.45
C LYS A 226 -14.18 -16.02 -1.53
N ALA A 227 -12.93 -15.80 -1.93
CA ALA A 227 -12.64 -14.76 -2.92
C ALA A 227 -13.22 -15.14 -4.30
N LEU A 228 -13.74 -14.14 -5.01
CA LEU A 228 -14.22 -14.33 -6.38
C LEU A 228 -13.08 -14.60 -7.36
N PHE A 229 -11.90 -14.04 -7.06
CA PHE A 229 -10.71 -14.21 -7.87
C PHE A 229 -9.44 -14.11 -7.02
N LYS A 230 -8.40 -14.81 -7.44
CA LYS A 230 -7.08 -14.81 -6.80
C LYS A 230 -5.99 -14.65 -7.86
N ALA A 231 -5.09 -13.69 -7.66
CA ALA A 231 -3.91 -13.48 -8.49
C ALA A 231 -2.64 -13.59 -7.66
N GLY A 232 -1.60 -14.23 -8.24
CA GLY A 232 -0.30 -14.39 -7.59
C GLY A 232 -0.25 -15.56 -6.61
N TYR A 233 0.99 -15.96 -6.31
CA TYR A 233 1.27 -17.22 -5.62
C TYR A 233 1.91 -17.01 -4.24
N SER A 234 3.07 -16.34 -4.20
CA SER A 234 3.81 -16.10 -2.96
C SER A 234 3.11 -15.10 -2.04
N ILE A 235 2.59 -14.01 -2.61
CA ILE A 235 1.77 -12.98 -1.93
C ILE A 235 0.52 -12.78 -2.78
N PRO A 236 -0.52 -13.60 -2.62
CA PRO A 236 -1.75 -13.46 -3.40
C PRO A 236 -2.46 -12.14 -3.14
N ILE A 237 -3.14 -11.65 -4.18
CA ILE A 237 -4.12 -10.58 -4.14
C ILE A 237 -5.48 -11.19 -4.47
N TYR A 238 -6.45 -10.97 -3.60
CA TYR A 238 -7.80 -11.49 -3.69
C TYR A 238 -8.76 -10.40 -4.15
N ALA A 239 -9.73 -10.76 -5.00
CA ALA A 239 -10.91 -9.96 -5.27
C ALA A 239 -12.06 -10.43 -4.37
N ALA A 240 -12.62 -9.53 -3.57
CA ALA A 240 -13.83 -9.79 -2.82
C ALA A 240 -15.10 -9.36 -3.58
N THR A 241 -14.97 -8.50 -4.59
CA THR A 241 -16.07 -8.01 -5.42
C THR A 241 -15.80 -8.18 -6.92
N LYS A 242 -16.86 -8.11 -7.75
CA LYS A 242 -16.75 -8.15 -9.21
C LYS A 242 -15.90 -7.00 -9.77
N ALA A 243 -15.95 -5.83 -9.11
CA ALA A 243 -15.11 -4.69 -9.47
C ALA A 243 -13.62 -5.01 -9.19
N GLY A 244 -13.31 -5.56 -8.01
CA GLY A 244 -11.96 -6.01 -7.69
C GLY A 244 -11.42 -7.06 -8.66
N GLU A 245 -12.27 -8.02 -9.06
CA GLU A 245 -11.90 -9.03 -10.08
C GLU A 245 -11.57 -8.37 -11.42
N LYS A 246 -12.42 -7.44 -11.89
CA LYS A 246 -12.19 -6.69 -13.12
C LYS A 246 -10.85 -5.96 -13.08
N PHE A 247 -10.54 -5.27 -11.99
CA PHE A 247 -9.32 -4.49 -11.84
C PHE A 247 -8.06 -5.34 -11.81
N ILE A 248 -8.10 -6.46 -11.07
CA ILE A 248 -7.02 -7.44 -11.09
C ILE A 248 -6.79 -7.96 -12.51
N LYS A 249 -7.85 -8.36 -13.22
CA LYS A 249 -7.75 -8.86 -14.60
C LYS A 249 -7.19 -7.81 -15.57
N LYS A 250 -7.58 -6.54 -15.42
CA LYS A 250 -7.03 -5.45 -16.23
C LYS A 250 -5.52 -5.30 -16.06
N ARG A 251 -5.04 -5.35 -14.81
CA ARG A 251 -3.59 -5.36 -14.59
C ARG A 251 -2.91 -6.59 -15.19
N ILE A 252 -3.52 -7.78 -15.10
CA ILE A 252 -2.97 -9.01 -15.69
C ILE A 252 -2.87 -8.88 -17.22
N GLU A 253 -3.90 -8.36 -17.87
CA GLU A 253 -3.93 -8.13 -19.32
C GLU A 253 -2.83 -7.16 -19.74
N LYS A 254 -2.68 -6.03 -19.04
CA LYS A 254 -1.65 -5.02 -19.30
C LYS A 254 -0.22 -5.57 -19.27
N ILE A 255 0.05 -6.54 -18.39
CA ILE A 255 1.39 -7.15 -18.28
C ILE A 255 1.58 -8.40 -19.15
N GLY A 256 0.59 -8.74 -20.00
CA GLY A 256 0.66 -9.90 -20.89
C GLY A 256 0.45 -11.25 -20.19
N GLY A 257 -0.25 -11.26 -19.05
CA GLY A 257 -0.55 -12.47 -18.28
C GLY A 257 0.33 -12.68 -17.04
N LEU A 258 -0.07 -13.62 -16.18
CA LEU A 258 0.73 -14.04 -15.02
C LEU A 258 1.61 -15.21 -15.40
N LYS A 259 2.89 -15.15 -15.02
CA LYS A 259 3.78 -16.31 -15.11
C LYS A 259 3.46 -17.28 -13.98
N GLU A 260 3.15 -18.53 -14.33
CA GLU A 260 2.98 -19.59 -13.35
C GLU A 260 4.26 -19.81 -12.54
N LYS A 261 4.10 -20.16 -11.26
CA LYS A 261 5.23 -20.51 -10.40
C LYS A 261 4.94 -21.82 -9.67
N LYS A 262 5.70 -22.86 -10.01
CA LYS A 262 5.71 -24.13 -9.26
C LYS A 262 6.34 -23.89 -7.88
N ASN A 263 5.69 -24.39 -6.83
CA ASN A 263 6.15 -24.31 -5.43
C ASN A 263 6.56 -22.90 -4.98
N PRO A 264 5.63 -21.94 -4.98
CA PRO A 264 5.91 -20.57 -4.60
C PRO A 264 6.36 -20.50 -3.13
N PRO A 265 7.50 -19.86 -2.81
CA PRO A 265 7.88 -19.66 -1.42
C PRO A 265 6.85 -18.74 -0.75
N LEU A 266 6.47 -19.07 0.48
CA LEU A 266 5.54 -18.30 1.29
C LEU A 266 6.30 -17.43 2.30
N PRO A 267 5.72 -16.32 2.78
CA PRO A 267 6.22 -15.67 3.99
C PRO A 267 6.27 -16.64 5.16
N TYR A 268 7.22 -16.44 6.07
CA TYR A 268 7.37 -17.31 7.23
C TYR A 268 7.71 -16.54 8.51
N PRO A 269 7.04 -16.85 9.64
CA PRO A 269 5.78 -17.60 9.72
C PRO A 269 4.62 -16.88 8.99
N LEU A 270 3.58 -17.64 8.65
CA LEU A 270 2.25 -17.05 8.42
C LEU A 270 1.59 -16.85 9.78
N ILE A 271 1.17 -15.62 10.07
CA ILE A 271 0.70 -15.21 11.40
C ILE A 271 -0.71 -14.65 11.35
#